data_AF-W0DDA3-F1
#
_entry.id   AF-W0DDA3-F1
#
_cell.length_a   1.000
_cell.length_b   1.000
_cell.length_c   1.000
_cell.angle_alpha   90.00
_cell.angle_beta   90.00
_cell.angle_gamma   90.00
#
_symmetry.space_group_name_H-M   'P 1'
#
loop_
_entity.id
_entity.type
_entity.pdbx_description
1 polymer ?
#
loop_
_entity_poly.entity_id
_entity_poly.type
_entity_poly.pdbx_seq_one_letter_code
_entity_poly.pdbx_strand_id
1 'polypeptide(L)'
;MRFYGIPSEDRALELLAGMPEGRWVFVENSTQTELDLEQAREKLREIFLLIKGWKESNKHIPQTTTFIFVHTPDQPKHFKVYDLSSLGCSVSLNPPRWECYLLENK
;
A
#
# COMPACT_ATOMS: atom_id res chain seq x y z
N MET A 1 15.82 -4.00 -0.48
CA MET A 1 14.55 -4.56 -1.00
C MET A 1 14.04 -3.67 -2.13
N ARG A 2 13.59 -4.24 -3.25
CA ARG A 2 13.09 -3.49 -4.42
C ARG A 2 11.57 -3.44 -4.38
N PHE A 3 11.00 -2.24 -4.51
CA PHE A 3 9.55 -2.04 -4.60
C PHE A 3 9.13 -1.83 -6.06
N TYR A 4 7.96 -2.33 -6.39
CA TYR A 4 7.33 -2.17 -7.69
C TYR A 4 6.08 -1.32 -7.54
N GLY A 5 5.99 -0.27 -8.34
CA GLY A 5 4.81 0.57 -8.42
C GLY A 5 3.66 -0.17 -9.10
N ILE A 6 2.50 -0.18 -8.45
CA ILE A 6 1.27 -0.79 -8.96
C ILE A 6 0.33 0.33 -9.41
N PRO A 7 0.24 0.63 -10.72
CA PRO A 7 -0.54 1.76 -11.21
C PRO A 7 -2.05 1.52 -11.21
N SER A 8 -2.48 0.25 -11.11
CA SER A 8 -3.89 -0.16 -11.11
C SER A 8 -4.29 -0.66 -9.72
N GLU A 9 -5.31 -0.03 -9.14
CA GLU A 9 -5.87 -0.44 -7.85
C GLU A 9 -6.51 -1.83 -7.92
N ASP A 10 -7.11 -2.20 -9.05
CA ASP A 10 -7.66 -3.54 -9.27
C ASP A 10 -6.54 -4.60 -9.23
N ARG A 11 -5.40 -4.32 -9.87
CA ARG A 11 -4.22 -5.18 -9.75
C ARG A 11 -3.70 -5.24 -8.32
N ALA A 12 -3.72 -4.14 -7.57
CA ALA A 12 -3.29 -4.13 -6.17
C ALA A 12 -4.22 -4.99 -5.29
N LEU A 13 -5.53 -4.98 -5.54
CA LEU A 13 -6.50 -5.82 -4.84
C LEU A 13 -6.25 -7.32 -5.10
N GLU A 14 -5.89 -7.70 -6.33
CA GLU A 14 -5.52 -9.09 -6.66
C GLU A 14 -4.31 -9.58 -5.86
N LEU A 15 -3.33 -8.71 -5.61
CA LEU A 15 -2.11 -9.07 -4.86
C LEU A 15 -2.41 -9.45 -3.41
N LEU A 16 -3.53 -9.00 -2.83
CA LEU A 16 -3.91 -9.37 -1.46
C LEU A 16 -4.12 -10.88 -1.30
N ALA A 17 -4.56 -11.56 -2.35
CA ALA A 17 -4.73 -13.02 -2.34
C ALA A 17 -3.38 -13.76 -2.23
N GLY A 18 -2.29 -13.17 -2.72
CA GLY A 18 -0.95 -13.74 -2.66
C GLY A 18 -0.20 -13.47 -1.36
N MET A 19 -0.77 -12.68 -0.43
CA MET A 19 -0.14 -12.38 0.85
C MET A 19 0.11 -13.66 1.65
N PRO A 20 1.36 -13.90 2.11
CA PRO A 20 1.68 -15.06 2.92
C PRO A 20 1.09 -15.00 4.33
N GLU A 21 0.85 -16.18 4.91
CA GLU A 21 0.49 -16.36 6.31
C GLU A 21 1.53 -15.77 7.27
N GLY A 22 1.05 -15.26 8.41
CA GLY A 22 1.89 -14.76 9.48
C GLY A 22 1.32 -13.52 10.18
N ARG A 23 2.15 -12.91 11.03
CA ARG A 23 1.85 -11.64 11.68
C ARG A 23 2.29 -10.49 10.79
N TRP A 24 1.42 -9.51 10.65
CA TRP A 24 1.65 -8.32 9.85
C TRP A 24 1.73 -7.10 10.75
N VAL A 25 2.60 -6.16 10.42
CA VAL A 25 2.68 -4.85 11.08
C VAL A 25 2.09 -3.83 10.13
N PHE A 26 1.10 -3.09 10.60
CA PHE A 26 0.55 -1.92 9.93
C PHE A 26 1.05 -0.66 10.60
N VAL A 27 1.55 0.29 9.81
CA VAL A 27 2.09 1.57 10.26
C VAL A 27 1.28 2.71 9.67
N GLU A 28 0.76 3.57 10.53
CA GLU A 28 0.09 4.83 10.16
C GLU A 28 0.53 5.93 11.14
N ASN A 29 1.04 7.06 10.62
CA ASN A 29 1.47 8.20 11.45
C ASN A 29 2.38 7.82 12.63
N SER A 30 3.36 6.94 12.38
CA SER A 30 4.29 6.42 13.40
C SER A 30 3.66 5.50 14.46
N THR A 31 2.36 5.18 14.36
CA THR A 31 1.70 4.17 15.19
C THR A 31 1.80 2.82 14.50
N GLN A 32 2.22 1.79 15.24
CA GLN A 32 2.29 0.42 14.75
C GLN A 32 1.16 -0.42 15.35
N THR A 33 0.55 -1.28 14.54
CA THR A 33 -0.47 -2.23 14.96
C THR A 33 -0.14 -3.59 14.37
N GLU A 34 -0.10 -4.62 15.22
CA GLU A 34 0.03 -6.00 14.76
C GLU A 34 -1.34 -6.53 14.33
N LEU A 35 -1.36 -7.16 13.16
CA LEU A 35 -2.52 -7.73 12.51
C LEU A 35 -2.24 -9.20 12.18
N ASP A 36 -3.29 -10.03 12.18
CA ASP A 36 -3.25 -11.27 11.41
C ASP A 36 -3.41 -11.02 9.90
N LEU A 37 -3.29 -12.07 9.09
CA LEU A 37 -3.38 -11.98 7.63
C LEU A 37 -4.71 -11.38 7.16
N GLU A 38 -5.84 -11.81 7.72
CA GLU A 38 -7.16 -11.36 7.27
C GLU A 38 -7.40 -9.90 7.65
N GLN A 39 -6.98 -9.49 8.85
CA GLN A 39 -6.99 -8.10 9.27
C GLN A 39 -6.11 -7.22 8.38
N ALA A 40 -4.92 -7.69 8.01
CA ALA A 40 -4.03 -6.96 7.10
C ALA A 40 -4.61 -6.82 5.69
N ARG A 41 -5.23 -7.89 5.17
CA ARG A 41 -5.93 -7.87 3.88
C ARG A 41 -7.08 -6.88 3.86
N GLU A 42 -7.92 -6.90 4.88
CA GLU A 42 -9.05 -5.97 4.97
C GLU A 42 -8.56 -4.53 5.07
N LYS A 43 -7.53 -4.27 5.90
CA LYS A 43 -6.98 -2.93 6.04
C LYS A 43 -6.39 -2.38 4.75
N LEU A 44 -5.64 -3.20 4.01
CA LEU A 44 -5.11 -2.81 2.69
C LEU A 44 -6.22 -2.64 1.65
N ARG A 45 -7.25 -3.49 1.66
CA ARG A 45 -8.42 -3.35 0.79
C ARG A 45 -9.12 -2.01 0.99
N GLU A 46 -9.38 -1.61 2.23
CA GLU A 46 -9.96 -0.30 2.56
C GLU A 46 -9.13 0.85 1.95
N ILE A 47 -7.81 0.80 2.12
CA ILE A 47 -6.89 1.82 1.62
C ILE A 47 -6.85 1.86 0.09
N PHE A 48 -6.82 0.70 -0.57
CA PHE A 48 -6.77 0.65 -2.04
C PHE A 48 -8.07 1.18 -2.66
N LEU A 49 -9.22 0.88 -2.05
CA LEU A 49 -10.50 1.43 -2.47
C LEU A 49 -10.59 2.94 -2.23
N LEU A 50 -10.01 3.44 -1.13
CA LEU A 50 -9.89 4.88 -0.88
C LEU A 50 -9.09 5.58 -2.00
N ILE A 51 -7.95 5.01 -2.41
CA ILE A 51 -7.11 5.55 -3.49
C ILE A 51 -7.86 5.53 -4.83
N LYS A 52 -8.54 4.41 -5.12
CA LYS A 52 -9.40 4.29 -6.31
C LYS A 52 -10.44 5.42 -6.34
N GLY A 53 -11.11 5.66 -5.21
CA GLY A 53 -12.06 6.75 -5.05
C GLY A 53 -11.47 8.14 -5.28
N TRP A 54 -10.22 8.39 -4.88
CA TRP A 54 -9.55 9.67 -5.18
C TRP A 54 -9.34 9.87 -6.69
N LYS A 55 -8.87 8.84 -7.40
CA LYS A 55 -8.66 8.90 -8.85
C LYS A 55 -9.97 9.04 -9.62
N GLU A 56 -11.05 8.41 -9.15
CA GLU A 56 -12.36 8.49 -9.78
C GLU A 56 -13.04 9.84 -9.53
N SER A 57 -12.88 10.42 -8.34
CA SER A 57 -13.52 11.69 -7.97
C SER A 57 -12.74 12.94 -8.40
N ASN A 58 -11.44 12.83 -8.66
CA ASN A 58 -10.59 13.97 -9.01
C ASN A 58 -9.99 13.84 -10.41
N LYS A 59 -10.58 14.56 -11.38
CA LYS A 59 -10.13 14.65 -12.78
C LYS A 59 -8.69 15.14 -12.97
N HIS A 60 -8.09 15.76 -11.95
CA HIS A 60 -6.72 16.28 -12.02
C HIS A 60 -5.66 15.24 -11.63
N ILE A 61 -6.08 14.05 -11.16
CA ILE A 61 -5.17 12.94 -10.86
C ILE A 61 -5.17 12.01 -12.08
N PRO A 62 -4.05 11.89 -12.82
CA PRO A 62 -3.96 10.91 -13.89
C PRO A 62 -4.23 9.49 -13.36
N GLN A 63 -4.98 8.68 -14.10
CA GLN A 63 -5.31 7.30 -13.70
C GLN A 63 -4.06 6.43 -13.50
N THR A 64 -2.99 6.74 -14.24
CA THR A 64 -1.68 6.06 -14.17
C THR A 64 -0.84 6.48 -12.96
N THR A 65 -1.29 7.45 -12.16
CA THR A 65 -0.56 7.90 -10.97
C THR A 65 -0.43 6.74 -9.99
N THR A 66 0.80 6.41 -9.60
CA THR A 66 1.07 5.26 -8.75
C THR A 66 1.15 5.69 -7.29
N PHE A 67 0.24 5.16 -6.46
CA PHE A 67 0.26 5.36 -5.01
C PHE A 67 0.64 4.10 -4.23
N ILE A 68 0.52 2.93 -4.86
CA ILE A 68 0.70 1.63 -4.21
C ILE A 68 2.01 1.03 -4.69
N PHE A 69 2.85 0.62 -3.75
CA PHE A 69 4.12 -0.03 -4.02
C PHE A 69 4.19 -1.33 -3.24
N VAL A 70 4.66 -2.39 -3.89
CA VAL A 70 4.75 -3.73 -3.27
C VAL A 70 6.16 -4.30 -3.42
N HIS A 71 6.64 -4.98 -2.38
CA HIS A 71 7.86 -5.78 -2.45
C HIS A 71 7.53 -7.16 -3.02
N THR A 72 8.08 -7.46 -4.20
CA THR A 72 7.93 -8.74 -4.93
C THR A 72 6.46 -9.14 -5.13
N PRO A 73 5.81 -8.73 -6.23
CA PRO A 73 4.39 -9.01 -6.48
C PRO A 73 3.99 -10.48 -6.40
N ASP A 74 4.90 -11.40 -6.70
CA ASP A 74 4.64 -12.85 -6.68
C ASP A 74 4.49 -13.40 -5.25
N GLN A 75 5.09 -12.71 -4.27
CA GLN A 75 4.98 -13.02 -2.85
C GLN A 75 5.00 -11.71 -2.05
N PRO A 76 3.88 -10.97 -2.05
CA PRO A 76 3.83 -9.62 -1.53
C PRO A 76 3.94 -9.68 0.00
N LYS A 77 5.11 -9.30 0.52
CA LYS A 77 5.44 -9.28 1.96
C LYS A 77 5.45 -7.87 2.55
N HIS A 78 5.36 -6.85 1.72
CA HIS A 78 5.51 -5.46 2.14
C HIS A 78 4.81 -4.54 1.15
N PHE A 79 3.86 -3.75 1.63
CA PHE A 79 3.16 -2.69 0.91
C PHE A 79 3.55 -1.32 1.47
N LYS A 80 3.82 -0.38 0.56
CA LYS A 80 3.98 1.05 0.85
C LYS A 80 2.92 1.80 0.08
N VAL A 81 2.20 2.65 0.78
CA VAL A 81 1.07 3.36 0.19
C VAL A 81 1.16 4.84 0.51
N TYR A 82 1.02 5.64 -0.54
CA TYR A 82 1.13 7.09 -0.52
C TYR A 82 -0.24 7.73 -0.64
N ASP A 83 -0.39 8.93 -0.07
CA ASP A 83 -1.61 9.72 -0.19
C ASP A 83 -1.43 10.90 -1.15
N LEU A 84 -2.48 11.72 -1.29
CA LEU A 84 -2.45 12.90 -2.17
C LEU A 84 -1.41 13.96 -1.76
N SER A 85 -0.98 14.00 -0.49
CA SER A 85 0.09 14.90 -0.05
C SER A 85 1.43 14.57 -0.72
N SER A 86 1.56 13.35 -1.24
CA SER A 86 2.73 12.83 -1.94
C SER A 86 2.85 13.34 -3.38
N LEU A 87 1.83 14.03 -3.91
CA LEU A 87 1.85 14.63 -5.25
C LEU A 87 2.58 16.00 -5.31
N GLY A 88 3.05 16.50 -4.16
CA GLY A 88 3.81 17.76 -4.09
C GLY A 88 5.24 17.64 -4.66
N CYS A 89 5.77 18.74 -5.18
CA CYS A 89 7.16 18.87 -5.66
C CYS A 89 8.18 18.94 -4.49
N SER A 90 8.17 17.98 -3.56
CA SER A 90 9.20 17.92 -2.52
C SER A 90 10.48 17.28 -3.04
N VAL A 91 11.62 17.86 -2.66
CA VAL A 91 12.98 17.39 -3.01
C VAL A 91 13.35 16.08 -2.30
N SER A 92 12.56 15.69 -1.29
CA SER A 92 12.61 14.40 -0.60
C SER A 92 11.34 13.61 -0.90
N LEU A 93 11.47 12.29 -1.13
CA LEU A 93 10.32 11.39 -1.11
C LEU A 93 9.64 11.50 0.26
N ASN A 94 8.38 11.93 0.31
CA ASN A 94 7.59 11.86 1.53
C ASN A 94 7.64 10.41 2.06
N PRO A 95 7.63 10.19 3.38
CA PRO A 95 7.43 8.85 3.90
C PRO A 95 6.07 8.30 3.41
N PRO A 96 5.93 6.97 3.23
CA PRO A 96 4.64 6.40 2.93
C PRO A 96 3.63 6.77 4.02
N ARG A 97 2.40 7.10 3.63
CA ARG A 97 1.31 7.39 4.55
C ARG A 97 0.93 6.13 5.33
N TRP A 98 0.89 5.00 4.63
CA TRP A 98 0.65 3.68 5.20
C TRP A 98 1.74 2.71 4.76
N GLU A 99 2.20 1.89 5.70
CA GLU A 99 3.14 0.80 5.45
C GLU A 99 2.58 -0.46 6.08
N CYS A 100 2.60 -1.59 5.36
CA CYS A 100 2.13 -2.86 5.88
C CYS A 100 3.11 -3.96 5.49
N TYR A 101 3.72 -4.65 6.46
CA TYR A 101 4.74 -5.65 6.19
C TYR A 101 4.63 -6.87 7.08
N LEU A 102 5.03 -8.02 6.54
CA LEU A 102 5.13 -9.27 7.27
C LEU A 102 6.23 -9.16 8.32
N LEU A 103 5.90 -9.47 9.58
CA LEU A 103 6.87 -9.62 10.65
C LEU A 103 7.64 -10.93 10.41
N GLU A 104 8.81 -10.84 9.79
CA GLU A 104 9.68 -12.00 9.66
C GLU A 104 10.29 -12.32 11.03
N ASN A 105 10.10 -13.56 11.51
CA ASN A 105 10.80 -14.04 12.70
C ASN A 105 12.30 -13.97 12.43
N LYS A 106 13.01 -13.19 13.25
CA LYS A 106 14.48 -13.12 13.23
C LYS A 106 15.11 -14.47 13.58
#